data_AF-A0A812Y8G9-F1
#
_entry.id   AF-A0A812Y8G9-F1
#
_cell.length_a   1.000
_cell.length_b   1.000
_cell.length_c   1.000
_cell.angle_alpha   90.00
_cell.angle_beta   90.00
_cell.angle_gamma   90.00
#
_symmetry.space_group_name_H-M   'P 1'
#
loop_
_entity.id
_entity.type
_entity.pdbx_description
1 polymer ?
#
loop_
_entity_poly.entity_id
_entity_poly.type
_entity_poly.pdbx_seq_one_letter_code
_entity_poly.pdbx_strand_id
1 'polypeptide(L)'
;EVERMANERNRALRYREIAGPAYKLLFETVVASVLGPTLIFVLVYLGSSCDGHGMDRPVPYWIWLCALPFAVLHFVQEVRIFRYTVVPYFQVVGRFQMLRVALGPELWITLNAMKSLAFQGAVFSNAVFAARTFATSHCSIPYHGYNLSGDPFKTETSFDEIWQITLRQSSFVFFMRDVPLSAQVLFFWLLSFAPLVHAILESLPGDQWVWDLDFTLDVDKANGQASNHAAADNSGEYQNVLGGTFTIGDSVMMLASGLGMYLIDEQSPSYPRTKTYRMLDQLLHCLKQDSEMGEEKSVNSSQEALNNMRQPLEIYTRNALTRCFLKVITLGLFNSALQIHVQISVYAMFRATSQNKAVDMQRLVSIGLSLGSALFLLINVEKVLFYAHTAIQKVEDVMAHINESAMPVTWKDLKNYFAWRSAEMQVIRYRSYVRYSAVAFVFCIGLAICKLCMVFRCPDSLWNLGSQHACVDLASVLVRTAP
;
A
#
# COMPACT_ATOMS: atom_id res chain seq x y z
N GLU A 1 -5.99 29.54 -12.95
CA GLU A 1 -5.07 30.12 -11.95
C GLU A 1 -3.67 29.52 -11.99
N VAL A 2 -3.50 28.20 -11.83
CA VAL A 2 -2.17 27.53 -11.94
C VAL A 2 -1.46 27.83 -13.26
N GLU A 3 -2.18 27.77 -14.38
CA GLU A 3 -1.65 28.13 -15.71
C GLU A 3 -1.26 29.61 -15.79
N ARG A 4 -2.04 30.50 -15.16
CA ARG A 4 -1.72 31.93 -15.06
C ARG A 4 -0.45 32.14 -14.25
N MET A 5 -0.32 31.49 -13.10
CA MET A 5 0.89 31.55 -12.24
C MET A 5 2.15 31.02 -12.93
N ALA A 6 2.03 29.97 -13.74
CA ALA A 6 3.14 29.45 -14.53
C ALA A 6 3.63 30.48 -15.55
N ASN A 7 2.68 31.08 -16.27
CA ASN A 7 2.97 32.06 -17.33
C ASN A 7 3.45 33.41 -16.77
N GLU A 8 2.92 33.85 -15.62
CA GLU A 8 3.31 35.11 -14.98
C GLU A 8 4.73 35.09 -14.39
N ARG A 9 5.22 33.92 -13.94
CA ARG A 9 6.47 33.85 -13.16
C ARG A 9 7.71 33.42 -13.94
N ASN A 10 7.59 32.99 -15.19
CA ASN A 10 8.71 32.47 -15.99
C ASN A 10 9.63 31.47 -15.23
N ARG A 11 9.05 30.67 -14.31
CA ARG A 11 9.79 29.71 -13.48
C ARG A 11 9.06 28.38 -13.38
N ALA A 12 9.80 27.31 -13.08
CA ALA A 12 9.21 26.00 -12.80
C ALA A 12 8.28 26.07 -11.59
N LEU A 13 7.09 25.49 -11.72
CA LEU A 13 6.09 25.44 -10.64
C LEU A 13 6.58 24.46 -9.58
N ARG A 14 6.56 24.90 -8.32
CA ARG A 14 6.92 24.03 -7.20
C ARG A 14 5.69 23.24 -6.78
N TYR A 15 5.91 21.99 -6.35
CA TYR A 15 4.83 21.12 -5.90
C TYR A 15 3.99 21.76 -4.77
N ARG A 16 4.63 22.54 -3.88
CA ARG A 16 3.96 23.31 -2.81
C ARG A 16 2.88 24.28 -3.34
N GLU A 17 3.13 24.94 -4.46
CA GLU A 17 2.26 25.99 -5.01
C GLU A 17 0.93 25.45 -5.56
N ILE A 18 0.86 24.13 -5.77
CA ILE A 18 -0.28 23.45 -6.40
C ILE A 18 -0.85 22.32 -5.54
N ALA A 19 -0.19 21.98 -4.43
CA ALA A 19 -0.58 20.87 -3.57
C ALA A 19 -1.81 21.17 -2.72
N GLY A 20 -2.10 22.43 -2.37
CA GLY A 20 -3.21 22.79 -1.50
C GLY A 20 -4.59 22.34 -2.02
N PRO A 21 -5.00 22.74 -3.24
CA PRO A 21 -6.25 22.27 -3.84
C PRO A 21 -6.30 20.75 -3.99
N ALA A 22 -5.20 20.12 -4.39
CA ALA A 22 -5.09 18.67 -4.50
C ALA A 22 -5.28 17.96 -3.14
N TYR A 23 -4.72 18.53 -2.08
CA TYR A 23 -4.80 17.98 -0.72
C TYR A 23 -6.24 18.02 -0.19
N LYS A 24 -6.98 19.12 -0.39
CA LYS A 24 -8.41 19.18 -0.02
C LYS A 24 -9.26 18.14 -0.76
N LEU A 25 -9.06 18.00 -2.07
CA LEU A 25 -9.74 16.99 -2.88
C LEU A 25 -9.43 15.55 -2.43
N LEU A 26 -8.19 15.28 -1.98
CA LEU A 26 -7.82 13.98 -1.44
C LEU A 26 -8.63 13.64 -0.19
N PHE A 27 -8.82 14.57 0.75
CA PHE A 27 -9.62 14.30 1.95
C PHE A 27 -11.10 14.07 1.65
N GLU A 28 -11.68 14.80 0.69
CA GLU A 28 -13.02 14.46 0.20
C GLU A 28 -13.08 13.03 -0.35
N THR A 29 -12.03 12.63 -1.07
CA THR A 29 -11.93 11.27 -1.61
C THR A 29 -11.76 10.22 -0.50
N VAL A 30 -11.04 10.52 0.58
CA VAL A 30 -10.92 9.66 1.77
C VAL A 30 -12.31 9.32 2.32
N VAL A 31 -13.16 10.33 2.50
CA VAL A 31 -14.52 10.13 3.01
C VAL A 31 -15.31 9.23 2.06
N ALA A 32 -15.25 9.48 0.74
CA ALA A 32 -15.93 8.65 -0.25
C ALA A 32 -15.40 7.19 -0.28
N SER A 33 -14.09 7.00 -0.14
CA SER A 33 -13.43 5.69 -0.12
C SER A 33 -13.72 4.85 1.12
N VAL A 34 -14.14 5.47 2.24
CA VAL A 34 -14.65 4.75 3.40
C VAL A 34 -16.15 4.51 3.25
N LEU A 35 -16.91 5.57 2.95
CA LEU A 35 -18.37 5.52 2.92
C LEU A 35 -18.92 4.57 1.86
N GLY A 36 -18.33 4.54 0.67
CA GLY A 36 -18.74 3.67 -0.42
C GLY A 36 -18.69 2.17 -0.03
N PRO A 37 -17.50 1.63 0.30
CA PRO A 37 -17.38 0.23 0.70
C PRO A 37 -18.20 -0.13 1.95
N THR A 38 -18.33 0.76 2.93
CA THR A 38 -19.19 0.55 4.10
C THR A 38 -20.67 0.48 3.71
N LEU A 39 -21.15 1.35 2.82
CA LEU A 39 -22.53 1.30 2.33
C LEU A 39 -22.81 -0.01 1.59
N ILE A 40 -21.88 -0.43 0.72
CA ILE A 40 -21.99 -1.71 0.00
C ILE A 40 -22.00 -2.88 0.97
N PHE A 41 -21.13 -2.85 2.00
CA PHE A 41 -21.13 -3.86 3.05
C PHE A 41 -22.50 -3.96 3.73
N VAL A 42 -23.08 -2.82 4.16
CA VAL A 42 -24.39 -2.78 4.83
C VAL A 42 -25.51 -3.27 3.92
N LEU A 43 -25.56 -2.81 2.67
CA LEU A 43 -26.59 -3.25 1.71
C LEU A 43 -26.53 -4.75 1.43
N VAL A 44 -25.33 -5.31 1.25
CA VAL A 44 -25.13 -6.75 1.05
C VAL A 44 -25.51 -7.53 2.30
N TYR A 45 -25.12 -7.04 3.48
CA TYR A 45 -25.46 -7.66 4.76
C TYR A 45 -26.98 -7.75 4.94
N LEU A 46 -27.69 -6.64 4.77
CA LEU A 46 -29.15 -6.58 4.90
C LEU A 46 -29.88 -7.38 3.82
N GLY A 47 -29.30 -7.48 2.62
CA GLY A 47 -29.85 -8.26 1.50
C GLY A 47 -29.52 -9.76 1.57
N SER A 48 -28.68 -10.19 2.52
CA SER A 48 -28.30 -11.59 2.68
C SER A 48 -29.23 -12.26 3.71
N SER A 49 -29.87 -13.36 3.33
CA SER A 49 -30.79 -14.14 4.19
C SER A 49 -30.40 -15.61 4.27
N CYS A 50 -30.75 -16.28 5.38
CA CYS A 50 -30.53 -17.72 5.60
C CYS A 50 -31.68 -18.60 5.06
N ASP A 51 -32.35 -18.23 3.96
CA ASP A 51 -33.58 -18.89 3.47
C ASP A 51 -33.35 -20.31 2.87
N GLY A 52 -32.62 -21.18 3.56
CA GLY A 52 -32.40 -22.59 3.20
C GLY A 52 -31.34 -22.85 2.12
N HIS A 53 -30.87 -21.81 1.43
CA HIS A 53 -29.79 -21.91 0.43
C HIS A 53 -28.42 -21.44 0.94
N GLY A 54 -28.32 -21.04 2.21
CA GLY A 54 -27.06 -20.59 2.84
C GLY A 54 -26.27 -19.60 1.97
N MET A 55 -24.99 -19.89 1.75
CA MET A 55 -24.11 -19.09 0.90
C MET A 55 -24.33 -19.25 -0.60
N ASP A 56 -25.32 -20.01 -1.08
CA ASP A 56 -25.47 -20.31 -2.52
C ASP A 56 -26.19 -19.21 -3.30
N ARG A 57 -26.98 -18.37 -2.63
CA ARG A 57 -27.75 -17.31 -3.30
C ARG A 57 -26.81 -16.21 -3.84
N PRO A 58 -26.69 -16.02 -5.17
CA PRO A 58 -25.75 -15.05 -5.73
C PRO A 58 -26.05 -13.64 -5.24
N VAL A 59 -25.01 -12.81 -5.11
CA VAL A 59 -25.20 -11.40 -4.75
C VAL A 59 -25.92 -10.72 -5.91
N PRO A 60 -27.01 -9.98 -5.65
CA PRO A 60 -27.70 -9.26 -6.71
C PRO A 60 -26.76 -8.31 -7.48
N TYR A 61 -26.72 -8.43 -8.80
CA TYR A 61 -25.83 -7.62 -9.64
C TYR A 61 -26.09 -6.11 -9.54
N TRP A 62 -27.29 -5.69 -9.11
CA TRP A 62 -27.61 -4.27 -8.92
C TRP A 62 -26.75 -3.59 -7.85
N ILE A 63 -26.14 -4.34 -6.92
CA ILE A 63 -25.22 -3.77 -5.91
C ILE A 63 -24.03 -3.08 -6.59
N TRP A 64 -23.59 -3.57 -7.76
CA TRP A 64 -22.54 -2.92 -8.53
C TRP A 64 -22.97 -1.58 -9.13
N LEU A 65 -24.26 -1.39 -9.42
CA LEU A 65 -24.80 -0.08 -9.80
C LEU A 65 -24.75 0.91 -8.63
N CYS A 66 -24.88 0.44 -7.39
CA CYS A 66 -24.68 1.28 -6.19
C CYS A 66 -23.21 1.61 -5.94
N ALA A 67 -22.28 0.71 -6.29
CA ALA A 67 -20.84 0.94 -6.15
C ALA A 67 -20.29 1.90 -7.22
N LEU A 68 -20.88 1.88 -8.43
CA LEU A 68 -20.41 2.64 -9.59
C LEU A 68 -20.27 4.15 -9.33
N PRO A 69 -21.23 4.87 -8.71
CA PRO A 69 -21.07 6.29 -8.38
C PRO A 69 -19.84 6.61 -7.54
N PHE A 70 -19.51 5.75 -6.56
CA PHE A 70 -18.33 5.94 -5.71
C PHE A 70 -17.03 5.70 -6.48
N ALA A 71 -16.99 4.65 -7.31
CA ALA A 71 -15.85 4.36 -8.17
C ALA A 71 -15.62 5.49 -9.19
N VAL A 72 -16.69 6.01 -9.80
CA VAL A 72 -16.63 7.14 -10.75
C VAL A 72 -16.19 8.41 -10.04
N LEU A 73 -16.74 8.72 -8.86
CA LEU A 73 -16.34 9.88 -8.07
C LEU A 73 -14.85 9.82 -7.71
N HIS A 74 -14.37 8.67 -7.22
CA HIS A 74 -12.98 8.44 -6.90
C HIS A 74 -12.07 8.67 -8.12
N PHE A 75 -12.41 8.09 -9.26
CA PHE A 75 -11.64 8.25 -10.49
C PHE A 75 -11.66 9.69 -11.02
N VAL A 76 -12.80 10.38 -10.96
CA VAL A 76 -12.91 11.80 -11.35
C VAL A 76 -12.03 12.67 -10.44
N GLN A 77 -12.03 12.42 -9.13
CA GLN A 77 -11.17 13.12 -8.18
C GLN A 77 -9.69 12.83 -8.46
N GLU A 78 -9.32 11.57 -8.71
CA GLU A 78 -7.97 11.18 -9.10
C GLU A 78 -7.48 11.94 -10.34
N VAL A 79 -8.29 12.00 -11.40
CA VAL A 79 -7.95 12.75 -12.63
C VAL A 79 -7.82 14.25 -12.35
N ARG A 80 -8.67 14.82 -11.51
CA ARG A 80 -8.57 16.24 -11.10
C ARG A 80 -7.28 16.52 -10.35
N ILE A 81 -6.94 15.67 -9.39
CA ILE A 81 -5.70 15.79 -8.60
C ILE A 81 -4.47 15.60 -9.51
N PHE A 82 -4.50 14.60 -10.39
CA PHE A 82 -3.43 14.33 -11.35
C PHE A 82 -3.09 15.55 -12.22
N ARG A 83 -4.09 16.34 -12.64
CA ARG A 83 -3.85 17.58 -13.39
C ARG A 83 -2.99 18.59 -12.63
N TYR A 84 -3.12 18.65 -11.31
CA TYR A 84 -2.25 19.48 -10.49
C TYR A 84 -0.86 18.86 -10.40
N THR A 85 -0.75 17.56 -10.09
CA THR A 85 0.55 16.94 -9.76
C THR A 85 1.43 16.60 -10.98
N VAL A 86 0.84 16.46 -12.17
CA VAL A 86 1.56 16.06 -13.39
C VAL A 86 2.57 17.10 -13.87
N VAL A 87 2.26 18.40 -13.73
CA VAL A 87 3.12 19.49 -14.20
C VAL A 87 4.47 19.51 -13.47
N PRO A 88 4.53 19.58 -12.13
CA PRO A 88 5.82 19.58 -11.42
C PRO A 88 6.54 18.24 -11.59
N TYR A 89 5.79 17.13 -11.70
CA TYR A 89 6.37 15.82 -12.01
C TYR A 89 7.14 15.87 -13.33
N PHE A 90 6.48 16.33 -14.39
CA PHE A 90 7.05 16.37 -15.73
C PHE A 90 8.20 17.39 -15.83
N GLN A 91 8.09 18.55 -15.17
CA GLN A 91 9.18 19.54 -15.11
C GLN A 91 10.45 18.98 -14.46
N VAL A 92 10.32 18.12 -13.44
CA VAL A 92 11.48 17.53 -12.77
C VAL A 92 11.98 16.28 -13.48
N VAL A 93 11.10 15.36 -13.86
CA VAL A 93 11.50 14.05 -14.42
C VAL A 93 11.72 14.11 -15.94
N GLY A 94 11.03 15.00 -16.65
CA GLY A 94 11.12 15.20 -18.10
C GLY A 94 10.44 14.12 -18.95
N ARG A 95 9.98 13.03 -18.34
CA ARG A 95 9.35 11.89 -19.03
C ARG A 95 8.46 11.08 -18.11
N PHE A 96 7.46 10.40 -18.69
CA PHE A 96 6.73 9.35 -18.00
C PHE A 96 7.54 8.06 -18.04
N GLN A 97 7.73 7.43 -16.88
CA GLN A 97 8.51 6.21 -16.78
C GLN A 97 7.87 5.20 -15.83
N MET A 98 8.02 3.92 -16.17
CA MET A 98 7.65 2.78 -15.32
C MET A 98 8.80 1.77 -15.38
N LEU A 99 9.34 1.35 -14.22
CA LEU A 99 10.49 0.42 -14.15
C LEU A 99 11.69 0.85 -15.02
N ARG A 100 12.00 2.16 -15.06
CA ARG A 100 13.04 2.80 -15.92
C ARG A 100 12.74 2.84 -17.42
N VAL A 101 11.69 2.15 -17.88
CA VAL A 101 11.23 2.24 -19.27
C VAL A 101 10.45 3.52 -19.44
N ALA A 102 10.86 4.35 -20.40
CA ALA A 102 10.09 5.52 -20.80
C ALA A 102 8.83 5.03 -21.52
N LEU A 103 7.66 5.48 -21.05
CA LEU A 103 6.39 5.15 -21.66
C LEU A 103 5.80 6.40 -22.32
N GLY A 104 5.08 6.21 -23.42
CA GLY A 104 4.24 7.26 -23.96
C GLY A 104 3.19 7.70 -22.92
N PRO A 105 2.79 8.99 -22.92
CA PRO A 105 1.85 9.51 -21.93
C PRO A 105 0.52 8.75 -21.94
N GLU A 106 -0.01 8.42 -23.12
CA GLU A 106 -1.27 7.69 -23.28
C GLU A 106 -1.21 6.29 -22.65
N LEU A 107 -0.14 5.54 -22.92
CA LEU A 107 0.06 4.21 -22.37
C LEU A 107 0.24 4.26 -20.85
N TRP A 108 1.03 5.23 -20.35
CA TRP A 108 1.25 5.41 -18.91
C TRP A 108 -0.06 5.73 -18.18
N ILE A 109 -0.85 6.68 -18.71
CA ILE A 109 -2.15 7.05 -18.15
C ILE A 109 -3.11 5.85 -18.19
N THR A 110 -3.20 5.14 -19.32
CA THR A 110 -4.11 4.01 -19.46
C THR A 110 -3.76 2.88 -18.49
N LEU A 111 -2.49 2.51 -18.37
CA LEU A 111 -2.04 1.48 -17.44
C LEU A 111 -2.35 1.84 -15.99
N ASN A 112 -2.11 3.09 -15.58
CA ASN A 112 -2.33 3.51 -14.20
C ASN A 112 -3.82 3.73 -13.90
N ALA A 113 -4.62 4.21 -14.86
CA ALA A 113 -6.07 4.26 -14.73
C ALA A 113 -6.67 2.84 -14.55
N MET A 114 -6.21 1.85 -15.33
CA MET A 114 -6.62 0.47 -15.16
C MET A 114 -6.26 -0.09 -13.78
N LYS A 115 -5.08 0.24 -13.24
CA LYS A 115 -4.71 -0.14 -11.87
C LYS A 115 -5.64 0.48 -10.82
N SER A 116 -5.95 1.78 -10.94
CA SER A 116 -6.88 2.46 -10.02
C SER A 116 -8.27 1.84 -10.07
N LEU A 117 -8.80 1.56 -11.27
CA LEU A 117 -10.08 0.89 -11.43
C LEU A 117 -10.07 -0.54 -10.87
N ALA A 118 -9.00 -1.31 -11.10
CA ALA A 118 -8.85 -2.65 -10.54
C ALA A 118 -8.79 -2.62 -9.01
N PHE A 119 -8.11 -1.63 -8.42
CA PHE A 119 -8.07 -1.43 -6.98
C PHE A 119 -9.45 -1.09 -6.41
N GLN A 120 -10.20 -0.16 -7.02
CA GLN A 120 -11.57 0.13 -6.60
C GLN A 120 -12.47 -1.11 -6.71
N GLY A 121 -12.35 -1.85 -7.81
CA GLY A 121 -13.05 -3.11 -8.01
C GLY A 121 -12.74 -4.13 -6.91
N ALA A 122 -11.48 -4.25 -6.50
CA ALA A 122 -11.07 -5.11 -5.40
C ALA A 122 -11.66 -4.64 -4.05
N VAL A 123 -11.60 -3.36 -3.73
CA VAL A 123 -12.17 -2.79 -2.49
C VAL A 123 -13.67 -3.09 -2.37
N PHE A 124 -14.45 -2.86 -3.43
CA PHE A 124 -15.89 -3.18 -3.42
C PHE A 124 -16.15 -4.69 -3.39
N SER A 125 -15.37 -5.48 -4.15
CA SER A 125 -15.49 -6.95 -4.12
C SER A 125 -15.22 -7.51 -2.73
N ASN A 126 -14.22 -6.97 -2.02
CA ASN A 126 -13.90 -7.33 -0.66
C ASN A 126 -15.02 -6.97 0.32
N ALA A 127 -15.66 -5.80 0.16
CA ALA A 127 -16.80 -5.41 0.97
C ALA A 127 -18.00 -6.36 0.76
N VAL A 128 -18.31 -6.70 -0.49
CA VAL A 128 -19.36 -7.66 -0.84
C VAL A 128 -19.05 -9.05 -0.26
N PHE A 129 -17.82 -9.53 -0.44
CA PHE A 129 -17.38 -10.81 0.11
C PHE A 129 -17.48 -10.83 1.63
N ALA A 130 -17.00 -9.78 2.29
CA ALA A 130 -16.97 -9.69 3.74
C ALA A 130 -18.38 -9.66 4.33
N ALA A 131 -19.26 -8.80 3.78
CA ALA A 131 -20.64 -8.68 4.22
C ALA A 131 -21.43 -9.97 4.04
N ARG A 132 -21.32 -10.62 2.87
CA ARG A 132 -22.01 -11.88 2.61
C ARG A 132 -21.52 -12.97 3.55
N THR A 133 -20.21 -13.13 3.68
CA THR A 133 -19.66 -14.15 4.58
C THR A 133 -20.07 -13.87 6.02
N PHE A 134 -20.02 -12.61 6.46
CA PHE A 134 -20.46 -12.22 7.80
C PHE A 134 -21.94 -12.49 8.05
N ALA A 135 -22.82 -12.22 7.08
CA ALA A 135 -24.25 -12.47 7.20
C ALA A 135 -24.61 -13.96 7.17
N THR A 136 -23.85 -14.77 6.44
CA THR A 136 -24.27 -16.14 6.08
C THR A 136 -23.43 -17.26 6.68
N SER A 137 -22.30 -16.97 7.35
CA SER A 137 -21.41 -18.02 7.84
C SER A 137 -22.05 -18.91 8.92
N HIS A 138 -23.02 -18.35 9.66
CA HIS A 138 -23.78 -19.03 10.70
C HIS A 138 -25.00 -19.79 10.17
N CYS A 139 -25.39 -19.61 8.90
CA CYS A 139 -26.57 -20.28 8.35
C CYS A 139 -26.35 -21.80 8.30
N SER A 140 -27.39 -22.57 8.64
CA SER A 140 -27.39 -24.01 8.42
C SER A 140 -27.34 -24.32 6.92
N ILE A 141 -26.45 -25.23 6.53
CA ILE A 141 -26.30 -25.73 5.16
C ILE A 141 -26.35 -27.27 5.18
N PRO A 142 -27.03 -27.89 4.20
CA PRO A 142 -26.98 -29.33 4.05
C PRO A 142 -25.60 -29.74 3.53
N TYR A 143 -24.88 -30.54 4.31
CA TYR A 143 -23.66 -31.20 3.87
C TYR A 143 -23.96 -32.64 3.46
N HIS A 144 -23.40 -33.04 2.32
CA HIS A 144 -23.53 -34.37 1.78
C HIS A 144 -22.13 -34.97 1.66
N GLY A 145 -21.86 -36.02 2.43
CA GLY A 145 -20.58 -36.73 2.41
C GLY A 145 -20.78 -38.24 2.36
N TYR A 146 -19.66 -38.96 2.34
CA TYR A 146 -19.62 -40.40 2.48
C TYR A 146 -18.89 -40.75 3.78
N ASN A 147 -19.43 -41.68 4.56
CA ASN A 147 -18.75 -42.16 5.75
C ASN A 147 -17.56 -43.09 5.39
N LEU A 148 -16.82 -43.58 6.40
CA LEU A 148 -15.69 -44.50 6.20
C LEU A 148 -16.09 -45.84 5.55
N SER A 149 -17.35 -46.26 5.67
CA SER A 149 -17.90 -47.44 4.99
C SER A 149 -18.38 -47.16 3.56
N GLY A 150 -18.32 -45.91 3.10
CA GLY A 150 -18.76 -45.48 1.77
C GLY A 150 -20.28 -45.21 1.67
N ASP A 151 -21.01 -45.24 2.77
CA ASP A 151 -22.43 -44.93 2.79
C ASP A 151 -22.65 -43.41 2.74
N PRO A 152 -23.62 -42.93 1.93
CA PRO A 152 -23.95 -41.52 1.88
C PRO A 152 -24.58 -41.07 3.20
N PHE A 153 -24.13 -39.93 3.70
CA PHE A 153 -24.65 -39.28 4.91
C PHE A 153 -25.01 -37.84 4.61
N LYS A 154 -26.08 -37.37 5.25
CA LYS A 154 -26.55 -35.99 5.18
C LYS A 154 -26.60 -35.42 6.60
N THR A 155 -25.92 -34.30 6.83
CA THR A 155 -26.05 -33.52 8.06
C THR A 155 -26.31 -32.06 7.72
N GLU A 156 -26.83 -31.35 8.71
CA GLU A 156 -26.76 -29.90 8.74
C GLU A 156 -25.44 -29.49 9.39
N THR A 157 -24.79 -28.47 8.84
CA THR A 157 -23.58 -27.85 9.39
C THR A 157 -23.59 -26.35 9.04
N SER A 158 -22.56 -25.60 9.42
CA SER A 158 -22.38 -24.20 9.04
C SER A 158 -20.97 -23.94 8.53
N PHE A 159 -20.76 -22.84 7.80
CA PHE A 159 -19.41 -22.46 7.36
C PHE A 159 -18.49 -22.15 8.53
N ASP A 160 -19.02 -21.59 9.62
CA ASP A 160 -18.27 -21.35 10.85
C ASP A 160 -17.73 -22.67 11.44
N GLU A 161 -18.56 -23.72 11.48
CA GLU A 161 -18.17 -25.02 11.99
C GLU A 161 -17.11 -25.69 11.10
N ILE A 162 -17.33 -25.69 9.78
CA ILE A 162 -16.37 -26.18 8.78
C ILE A 162 -15.03 -25.43 8.93
N TRP A 163 -15.08 -24.11 9.09
CA TRP A 163 -13.91 -23.27 9.29
C TRP A 163 -13.15 -23.65 10.56
N GLN A 164 -13.84 -23.78 11.68
CA GLN A 164 -13.23 -24.19 12.96
C GLN A 164 -12.61 -25.58 12.87
N ILE A 165 -13.31 -26.55 12.28
CA ILE A 165 -12.77 -27.90 12.03
C ILE A 165 -11.46 -27.81 11.24
N THR A 166 -11.44 -27.00 10.19
CA THR A 166 -10.27 -26.82 9.32
C THR A 166 -9.11 -26.17 10.07
N LEU A 167 -9.38 -25.09 10.82
CA LEU A 167 -8.35 -24.41 11.61
C LEU A 167 -7.79 -25.26 12.73
N ARG A 168 -8.62 -26.11 13.37
CA ARG A 168 -8.19 -27.05 14.40
C ARG A 168 -7.15 -28.05 13.89
N GLN A 169 -7.18 -28.35 12.60
CA GLN A 169 -6.21 -29.23 11.95
C GLN A 169 -5.02 -28.47 11.35
N SER A 170 -5.01 -27.13 11.38
CA SER A 170 -3.90 -26.32 10.91
C SER A 170 -2.84 -26.16 11.98
N SER A 171 -1.57 -26.45 11.65
CA SER A 171 -0.45 -26.18 12.54
C SER A 171 -0.05 -24.70 12.57
N PHE A 172 -0.48 -23.89 11.59
CA PHE A 172 0.04 -22.55 11.37
C PHE A 172 -0.77 -21.42 12.02
N VAL A 173 -2.06 -21.65 12.30
CA VAL A 173 -2.97 -20.59 12.78
C VAL A 173 -3.70 -21.00 14.07
N PHE A 174 -2.94 -21.52 15.04
CA PHE A 174 -3.53 -21.99 16.29
C PHE A 174 -4.24 -20.87 17.07
N PHE A 175 -3.77 -19.62 16.98
CA PHE A 175 -4.31 -18.49 17.74
C PHE A 175 -5.68 -18.00 17.24
N MET A 176 -6.10 -18.40 16.03
CA MET A 176 -7.42 -18.04 15.48
C MET A 176 -8.41 -19.20 15.53
N ARG A 177 -8.05 -20.31 16.19
CA ARG A 177 -8.84 -21.54 16.26
C ARG A 177 -10.24 -21.31 16.84
N ASP A 178 -10.35 -20.45 17.85
CA ASP A 178 -11.59 -20.22 18.58
C ASP A 178 -12.35 -18.97 18.11
N VAL A 179 -11.85 -18.28 17.08
CA VAL A 179 -12.48 -17.10 16.52
C VAL A 179 -13.40 -17.52 15.36
N PRO A 180 -14.70 -17.18 15.37
CA PRO A 180 -15.62 -17.55 14.29
C PRO A 180 -15.22 -16.90 12.96
N LEU A 181 -15.58 -17.54 11.83
CA LEU A 181 -15.20 -17.06 10.49
C LEU A 181 -15.73 -15.65 10.24
N SER A 182 -16.96 -15.35 10.65
CA SER A 182 -17.56 -14.02 10.52
C SER A 182 -16.70 -12.93 11.18
N ALA A 183 -16.25 -13.14 12.42
CA ALA A 183 -15.39 -12.20 13.13
C ALA A 183 -14.03 -12.03 12.45
N GLN A 184 -13.41 -13.10 11.96
CA GLN A 184 -12.14 -13.02 11.23
C GLN A 184 -12.27 -12.25 9.92
N VAL A 185 -13.33 -12.52 9.15
CA VAL A 185 -13.60 -11.83 7.89
C VAL A 185 -13.87 -10.34 8.12
N LEU A 186 -14.68 -10.01 9.13
CA LEU A 186 -14.93 -8.62 9.51
C LEU A 186 -13.62 -7.92 9.94
N PHE A 187 -12.81 -8.58 10.75
CA PHE A 187 -11.51 -8.07 11.18
C PHE A 187 -10.59 -7.79 9.98
N PHE A 188 -10.45 -8.73 9.03
CA PHE A 188 -9.61 -8.53 7.84
C PHE A 188 -10.17 -7.48 6.88
N TRP A 189 -11.49 -7.35 6.81
CA TRP A 189 -12.11 -6.25 6.07
C TRP A 189 -11.85 -4.90 6.74
N LEU A 190 -11.93 -4.79 8.07
CA LEU A 190 -11.53 -3.56 8.77
C LEU A 190 -10.03 -3.26 8.61
N LEU A 191 -9.19 -4.29 8.68
CA LEU A 191 -7.76 -4.19 8.47
C LEU A 191 -7.41 -3.73 7.03
N SER A 192 -8.30 -3.93 6.07
CA SER A 192 -8.16 -3.42 4.69
C SER A 192 -8.04 -1.90 4.62
N PHE A 193 -8.57 -1.18 5.61
CA PHE A 193 -8.47 0.28 5.73
C PHE A 193 -7.16 0.72 6.39
N ALA A 194 -6.33 -0.18 6.91
CA ALA A 194 -5.06 0.17 7.55
C ALA A 194 -4.11 1.00 6.66
N PRO A 195 -3.97 0.75 5.33
CA PRO A 195 -3.18 1.60 4.45
C PRO A 195 -3.71 3.04 4.42
N LEU A 196 -5.03 3.20 4.34
CA LEU A 196 -5.67 4.51 4.32
C LEU A 196 -5.49 5.24 5.65
N VAL A 197 -5.73 4.56 6.78
CA VAL A 197 -5.52 5.12 8.12
C VAL A 197 -4.06 5.53 8.31
N HIS A 198 -3.11 4.69 7.92
CA HIS A 198 -1.69 5.02 8.00
C HIS A 198 -1.34 6.24 7.13
N ALA A 199 -1.86 6.30 5.90
CA ALA A 199 -1.66 7.44 5.03
C ALA A 199 -2.23 8.74 5.61
N ILE A 200 -3.39 8.70 6.26
CA ILE A 200 -4.00 9.84 6.94
C ILE A 200 -3.11 10.29 8.12
N LEU A 201 -2.70 9.36 8.99
CA LEU A 201 -1.89 9.67 10.17
C LEU A 201 -0.53 10.27 9.81
N GLU A 202 0.11 9.78 8.74
CA GLU A 202 1.37 10.35 8.26
C GLU A 202 1.18 11.68 7.53
N SER A 203 0.01 11.92 6.95
CA SER A 203 -0.25 13.11 6.13
C SER A 203 -0.82 14.28 6.91
N LEU A 204 -1.42 14.06 8.09
CA LEU A 204 -2.05 15.13 8.87
C LEU A 204 -1.00 15.99 9.60
N PRO A 205 -1.12 17.33 9.59
CA PRO A 205 -0.34 18.18 10.49
C PRO A 205 -0.68 17.88 11.96
N GLY A 206 0.29 17.99 12.87
CA GLY A 206 0.05 17.74 14.29
C GLY A 206 -0.78 18.83 14.97
N ASP A 207 -0.74 20.03 14.42
CA ASP A 207 -1.09 21.29 15.08
C ASP A 207 -2.14 22.12 14.30
N GLN A 208 -2.52 21.69 13.09
CA GLN A 208 -3.52 22.36 12.26
C GLN A 208 -4.47 21.38 11.58
N TRP A 209 -5.74 21.75 11.48
CA TRP A 209 -6.72 21.00 10.70
C TRP A 209 -6.53 21.24 9.21
N VAL A 210 -6.82 20.20 8.41
CA VAL A 210 -6.66 20.18 6.94
C VAL A 210 -7.35 21.35 6.24
N TRP A 211 -8.52 21.74 6.73
CA TRP A 211 -9.36 22.78 6.12
C TRP A 211 -8.84 24.19 6.40
N ASP A 212 -8.10 24.33 7.51
CA ASP A 212 -7.54 25.58 8.00
C ASP A 212 -6.10 25.81 7.53
N LEU A 213 -5.51 24.83 6.83
CA LEU A 213 -4.20 24.99 6.20
C LEU A 213 -4.26 26.14 5.21
N ASP A 214 -3.58 27.23 5.56
CA ASP A 214 -3.47 28.37 4.69
C ASP A 214 -2.44 28.11 3.60
N PHE A 215 -2.93 27.60 2.47
CA PHE A 215 -2.11 27.41 1.28
C PHE A 215 -1.79 28.72 0.54
N THR A 216 -2.34 29.86 0.98
CA THR A 216 -2.14 31.17 0.34
C THR A 216 -0.83 31.85 0.75
N LEU A 217 -0.15 31.35 1.79
CA LEU A 217 0.98 32.03 2.41
C LEU A 217 2.35 31.50 1.96
N ASP A 218 2.92 32.22 1.00
CA ASP A 218 4.35 32.63 0.90
C ASP A 218 4.64 33.34 -0.43
N VAL A 219 3.62 33.49 -1.28
CA VAL A 219 3.71 34.24 -2.55
C VAL A 219 4.08 35.71 -2.34
N ASP A 220 3.62 36.33 -1.25
CA ASP A 220 3.74 37.78 -1.05
C ASP A 220 4.93 38.21 -0.18
N LYS A 221 5.69 37.28 0.43
CA LYS A 221 6.93 37.62 1.15
C LYS A 221 8.12 37.91 0.22
N ALA A 222 7.92 37.88 -1.10
CA ALA A 222 8.95 38.25 -2.08
C ALA A 222 9.23 39.76 -2.14
N ASN A 223 8.39 40.61 -1.53
CA ASN A 223 8.60 42.06 -1.48
C ASN A 223 9.40 42.48 -0.23
N GLY A 224 10.68 42.10 -0.20
CA GLY A 224 11.75 42.91 0.40
C GLY A 224 11.86 43.03 1.94
N GLN A 225 10.95 42.46 2.74
CA GLN A 225 11.18 42.38 4.19
C GLN A 225 12.01 41.15 4.54
N ALA A 226 13.32 41.37 4.66
CA ALA A 226 14.25 40.42 5.27
C ALA A 226 13.81 40.17 6.73
N SER A 227 13.06 39.10 6.95
CA SER A 227 12.84 38.59 8.30
C SER A 227 14.18 38.04 8.80
N ASN A 228 14.85 38.82 9.65
CA ASN A 228 16.10 38.45 10.32
C ASN A 228 15.95 37.29 11.35
N HIS A 229 14.84 36.55 11.30
CA HIS A 229 14.64 35.34 12.05
C HIS A 229 14.36 34.18 11.10
N ALA A 230 15.28 33.21 11.14
CA ALA A 230 15.22 31.87 10.58
C ALA A 230 15.10 31.73 9.05
N ALA A 231 16.27 31.67 8.39
CA ALA A 231 16.46 31.12 7.06
C ALA A 231 16.12 29.61 6.91
N ALA A 232 15.26 29.06 7.78
CA ALA A 232 14.87 27.65 7.82
C ALA A 232 13.39 27.40 7.45
N ASP A 233 12.53 28.43 7.40
CA ASP A 233 11.07 28.26 7.25
C ASP A 233 10.53 28.25 5.80
N ASN A 234 11.41 28.33 4.79
CA ASN A 234 11.01 28.38 3.38
C ASN A 234 10.68 27.01 2.76
N SER A 235 10.82 25.90 3.50
CA SER A 235 10.69 24.55 2.94
C SER A 235 9.24 24.10 2.74
N GLY A 236 8.26 24.76 3.37
CA GLY A 236 6.87 24.28 3.41
C GLY A 236 6.75 22.88 4.05
N GLU A 237 7.68 22.60 4.96
CA GLU A 237 7.70 21.41 5.79
C GLU A 237 6.84 21.65 7.04
N TYR A 238 6.19 20.62 7.53
CA TYR A 238 5.45 20.63 8.78
C TYR A 238 5.69 19.33 9.54
N GLN A 239 5.42 19.34 10.84
CA GLN A 239 5.48 18.14 11.66
C GLN A 239 4.12 17.44 11.64
N ASN A 240 4.10 16.17 11.27
CA ASN A 240 2.88 15.38 11.24
C ASN A 240 2.49 14.86 12.63
N VAL A 241 1.31 14.24 12.73
CA VAL A 241 0.79 13.64 13.97
C VAL A 241 1.74 12.60 14.59
N LEU A 242 2.55 11.92 13.76
CA LEU A 242 3.55 10.94 14.20
C LEU A 242 4.93 11.57 14.50
N GLY A 243 5.01 12.90 14.58
CA GLY A 243 6.22 13.64 14.91
C GLY A 243 7.24 13.74 13.78
N GLY A 244 6.88 13.38 12.55
CA GLY A 244 7.72 13.43 11.37
C GLY A 244 7.64 14.70 10.56
N THR A 245 8.76 15.12 9.99
CA THR A 245 8.80 16.25 9.05
C THR A 245 8.33 15.83 7.67
N PHE A 246 7.27 16.45 7.17
CA PHE A 246 6.68 16.18 5.85
C PHE A 246 6.51 17.46 5.05
N THR A 247 6.64 17.34 3.73
CA THR A 247 6.15 18.39 2.82
C THR A 247 4.71 18.09 2.42
N ILE A 248 3.93 19.10 2.10
CA ILE A 248 2.55 18.91 1.57
C ILE A 248 2.57 17.98 0.34
N GLY A 249 3.62 18.04 -0.47
CA GLY A 249 3.77 17.15 -1.61
C GLY A 249 3.97 15.69 -1.27
N ASP A 250 4.72 15.39 -0.22
CA ASP A 250 4.88 14.02 0.29
C ASP A 250 3.55 13.47 0.81
N SER A 251 2.75 14.32 1.45
CA SER A 251 1.45 13.98 2.01
C SER A 251 0.41 13.73 0.93
N VAL A 252 0.39 14.53 -0.15
CA VAL A 252 -0.43 14.26 -1.34
C VAL A 252 -0.09 12.88 -1.93
N MET A 253 1.20 12.56 -2.06
CA MET A 253 1.66 11.28 -2.58
C MET A 253 1.32 10.11 -1.64
N MET A 254 1.43 10.32 -0.32
CA MET A 254 1.11 9.32 0.69
C MET A 254 -0.39 8.99 0.72
N LEU A 255 -1.25 10.01 0.75
CA LEU A 255 -2.70 9.85 0.67
C LEU A 255 -3.13 9.18 -0.63
N ALA A 256 -2.58 9.60 -1.77
CA ALA A 256 -2.85 8.94 -3.05
C ALA A 256 -2.50 7.45 -3.03
N SER A 257 -1.37 7.10 -2.40
CA SER A 257 -0.95 5.71 -2.22
C SER A 257 -1.92 4.91 -1.34
N GLY A 258 -2.37 5.49 -0.21
CA GLY A 258 -3.36 4.86 0.68
C GLY A 258 -4.75 4.73 0.04
N LEU A 259 -5.10 5.63 -0.88
CA LEU A 259 -6.37 5.64 -1.62
C LEU A 259 -6.36 4.77 -2.89
N GLY A 260 -5.21 4.18 -3.25
CA GLY A 260 -5.04 3.43 -4.49
C GLY A 260 -5.23 4.29 -5.75
N MET A 261 -4.83 5.56 -5.71
CA MET A 261 -4.81 6.46 -6.86
C MET A 261 -3.48 6.33 -7.64
N TYR A 262 -3.39 5.33 -8.51
CA TYR A 262 -2.15 4.98 -9.21
C TYR A 262 -1.67 6.03 -10.22
N LEU A 263 -2.52 6.93 -10.73
CA LEU A 263 -2.09 8.06 -11.58
C LEU A 263 -1.21 9.05 -10.82
N ILE A 264 -1.39 9.15 -9.50
CA ILE A 264 -0.59 10.05 -8.66
C ILE A 264 0.50 9.23 -7.96
N ASP A 265 0.15 8.06 -7.41
CA ASP A 265 1.09 7.21 -6.69
C ASP A 265 2.28 6.80 -7.57
N GLU A 266 2.13 6.54 -8.87
CA GLU A 266 3.25 6.17 -9.76
C GLU A 266 4.19 7.34 -10.12
N GLN A 267 3.79 8.57 -9.85
CA GLN A 267 4.71 9.71 -9.91
C GLN A 267 5.76 9.61 -8.79
N SER A 268 5.36 9.01 -7.67
CA SER A 268 6.25 8.52 -6.63
C SER A 268 6.72 7.09 -6.99
N PRO A 269 8.02 6.77 -6.95
CA PRO A 269 9.10 7.49 -6.28
C PRO A 269 9.99 8.32 -7.23
N SER A 270 9.66 8.38 -8.53
CA SER A 270 10.51 9.02 -9.54
C SER A 270 10.79 10.50 -9.23
N TYR A 271 9.78 11.26 -8.81
CA TYR A 271 9.94 12.68 -8.49
C TYR A 271 10.89 12.96 -7.31
N PRO A 272 10.66 12.43 -6.09
CA PRO A 272 11.55 12.66 -4.96
C PRO A 272 12.94 12.08 -5.21
N ARG A 273 13.04 10.93 -5.89
CA ARG A 273 14.32 10.32 -6.25
C ARG A 273 15.15 11.22 -7.16
N THR A 274 14.58 11.72 -8.25
CA THR A 274 15.32 12.61 -9.17
C THR A 274 15.75 13.89 -8.45
N LYS A 275 14.91 14.43 -7.55
CA LYS A 275 15.27 15.57 -6.71
C LYS A 275 16.47 15.27 -5.81
N THR A 276 16.41 14.17 -5.04
CA THR A 276 17.50 13.74 -4.14
C THR A 276 18.77 13.42 -4.92
N TYR A 277 18.68 12.76 -6.07
CA TYR A 277 19.86 12.46 -6.89
C TYR A 277 20.50 13.68 -7.48
N ARG A 278 19.74 14.67 -7.94
CA ARG A 278 20.33 15.94 -8.39
C ARG A 278 21.10 16.63 -7.28
N MET A 279 20.56 16.63 -6.06
CA MET A 279 21.25 17.17 -4.89
C MET A 279 22.54 16.38 -4.59
N LEU A 280 22.47 15.05 -4.55
CA LEU A 280 23.65 14.20 -4.30
C LEU A 280 24.70 14.32 -5.40
N ASP A 281 24.30 14.39 -6.68
CA ASP A 281 25.22 14.55 -7.80
C ASP A 281 25.89 15.93 -7.80
N GLN A 282 25.16 16.98 -7.41
CA GLN A 282 25.73 18.31 -7.20
C GLN A 282 26.76 18.31 -6.07
N LEU A 283 26.45 17.67 -4.94
CA LEU A 283 27.38 17.54 -3.81
C LEU A 283 28.65 16.76 -4.23
N LEU A 284 28.48 15.64 -4.93
CA LEU A 284 29.60 14.84 -5.41
C LEU A 284 30.49 15.63 -6.39
N HIS A 285 29.88 16.44 -7.27
CA HIS A 285 30.60 17.29 -8.19
C HIS A 285 31.40 18.38 -7.46
N CYS A 286 30.80 19.05 -6.47
CA CYS A 286 31.49 20.04 -5.65
C CYS A 286 32.68 19.42 -4.91
N LEU A 287 32.49 18.26 -4.29
CA LEU A 287 33.56 17.55 -3.57
C LEU A 287 34.74 17.18 -4.50
N LYS A 288 34.44 16.66 -5.71
CA LYS A 288 35.48 16.33 -6.70
C LYS A 288 36.24 17.55 -7.18
N GLN A 289 35.54 18.66 -7.41
CA GLN A 289 36.15 19.90 -7.89
C GLN A 289 37.04 20.56 -6.81
N ASP A 290 36.64 20.45 -5.54
CA ASP A 290 37.41 21.02 -4.43
C ASP A 290 38.63 20.18 -4.04
N SER A 291 38.62 18.86 -4.31
CA SER A 291 39.82 18.03 -4.15
C SER A 291 40.97 18.47 -5.08
N GLU A 292 40.67 19.21 -6.15
CA GLU A 292 41.65 19.76 -7.08
C GLU A 292 42.17 21.16 -6.67
N MET A 293 41.49 21.86 -5.72
CA MET A 293 41.74 23.28 -5.41
C MET A 293 42.48 23.56 -4.07
N GLY A 294 43.13 22.56 -3.47
CA GLY A 294 44.00 22.71 -2.29
C GLY A 294 43.34 22.40 -0.94
N GLU A 295 44.16 22.02 0.05
CA GLU A 295 43.72 21.39 1.31
C GLU A 295 42.71 22.22 2.12
N GLU A 296 42.89 23.54 2.25
CA GLU A 296 42.09 24.36 3.17
C GLU A 296 40.65 24.63 2.69
N LYS A 297 40.43 24.75 1.38
CA LYS A 297 39.08 24.88 0.79
C LYS A 297 38.30 23.57 0.84
N SER A 298 39.01 22.44 0.72
CA SER A 298 38.40 21.12 0.72
C SER A 298 37.78 20.74 2.08
N VAL A 299 38.32 21.25 3.21
CA VAL A 299 37.80 21.00 4.57
C VAL A 299 36.42 21.64 4.79
N ASN A 300 36.27 22.93 4.48
CA ASN A 300 35.00 23.64 4.67
C ASN A 300 33.91 23.08 3.74
N SER A 301 34.28 22.74 2.49
CA SER A 301 33.38 22.11 1.53
C SER A 301 32.90 20.73 1.98
N SER A 302 33.79 19.90 2.55
CA SER A 302 33.44 18.56 3.06
C SER A 302 32.48 18.63 4.26
N GLN A 303 32.68 19.59 5.15
CA GLN A 303 31.81 19.78 6.32
C GLN A 303 30.44 20.33 5.93
N GLU A 304 30.40 21.25 4.96
CA GLU A 304 29.17 21.76 4.37
C GLU A 304 28.42 20.66 3.60
N ALA A 305 29.14 19.81 2.86
CA ALA A 305 28.58 18.65 2.17
C ALA A 305 27.96 17.63 3.15
N LEU A 306 28.61 17.32 4.27
CA LEU A 306 28.07 16.45 5.33
C LEU A 306 26.78 17.01 5.94
N ASN A 307 26.74 18.31 6.25
CA ASN A 307 25.54 18.96 6.76
C ASN A 307 24.41 18.95 5.72
N ASN A 308 24.74 19.21 4.45
CA ASN A 308 23.79 19.24 3.34
C ASN A 308 23.33 17.85 2.89
N MET A 309 24.07 16.78 3.23
CA MET A 309 23.67 15.39 2.95
C MET A 309 22.69 14.82 3.96
N ARG A 310 22.75 15.27 5.21
CA ARG A 310 21.93 14.73 6.29
C ARG A 310 20.44 14.84 5.98
N GLN A 311 19.96 16.02 5.61
CA GLN A 311 18.55 16.29 5.40
C GLN A 311 17.97 15.50 4.20
N PRO A 312 18.61 15.47 3.01
CA PRO A 312 18.16 14.64 1.90
C PRO A 312 18.15 13.14 2.23
N LEU A 313 19.13 12.65 2.99
CA LEU A 313 19.20 11.25 3.39
C LEU A 313 18.08 10.90 4.36
N GLU A 314 17.85 11.73 5.37
CA GLU A 314 16.82 11.54 6.38
C GLU A 314 15.42 11.58 5.76
N ILE A 315 15.14 12.59 4.92
CA ILE A 315 13.87 12.73 4.18
C ILE A 315 13.70 11.57 3.20
N TYR A 316 14.71 11.24 2.40
CA TYR A 316 14.60 10.18 1.41
C TYR A 316 14.38 8.81 2.07
N THR A 317 15.16 8.54 3.12
CA THR A 317 15.06 7.30 3.88
C THR A 317 13.68 7.22 4.49
N ARG A 318 13.28 8.19 5.32
CA ARG A 318 11.95 8.18 5.95
C ARG A 318 10.82 8.02 4.93
N ASN A 319 10.82 8.79 3.85
CA ASN A 319 9.79 8.71 2.82
C ASN A 319 9.78 7.35 2.10
N ALA A 320 10.94 6.76 1.83
CA ALA A 320 11.04 5.42 1.27
C ALA A 320 10.49 4.37 2.23
N LEU A 321 10.72 4.53 3.54
CA LEU A 321 10.29 3.59 4.57
C LEU A 321 8.81 3.62 4.82
N THR A 322 8.25 4.81 5.03
CA THR A 322 6.82 4.97 5.23
C THR A 322 6.07 4.42 4.02
N ARG A 323 6.54 4.70 2.80
CA ARG A 323 5.94 4.12 1.58
C ARG A 323 6.12 2.62 1.48
N CYS A 324 7.26 2.08 1.93
CA CYS A 324 7.46 0.65 1.89
C CYS A 324 6.60 -0.08 2.93
N PHE A 325 6.48 0.47 4.13
CA PHE A 325 5.60 -0.03 5.16
C PHE A 325 4.16 -0.02 4.67
N LEU A 326 3.72 1.12 4.09
CA LEU A 326 2.42 1.25 3.47
C LEU A 326 2.20 0.19 2.38
N LYS A 327 3.08 0.10 1.38
CA LYS A 327 2.87 -0.79 0.23
C LYS A 327 3.06 -2.26 0.56
N VAL A 328 4.14 -2.65 1.21
CA VAL A 328 4.47 -4.08 1.41
C VAL A 328 3.69 -4.67 2.58
N ILE A 329 3.66 -3.96 3.72
CA ILE A 329 3.08 -4.51 4.94
C ILE A 329 1.57 -4.26 4.94
N THR A 330 1.13 -3.00 4.90
CA THR A 330 -0.29 -2.72 5.06
C THR A 330 -1.09 -3.12 3.81
N LEU A 331 -0.64 -2.74 2.61
CA LEU A 331 -1.37 -3.04 1.37
C LEU A 331 -1.10 -4.47 0.87
N GLY A 332 0.15 -4.94 0.98
CA GLY A 332 0.52 -6.27 0.53
C GLY A 332 0.12 -7.37 1.48
N LEU A 333 0.74 -7.44 2.65
CA LEU A 333 0.48 -8.49 3.61
C LEU A 333 -0.94 -8.41 4.18
N PHE A 334 -1.32 -7.25 4.72
CA PHE A 334 -2.58 -7.13 5.46
C PHE A 334 -3.81 -7.04 4.56
N ASN A 335 -3.79 -6.17 3.56
CA ASN A 335 -4.92 -6.04 2.66
C ASN A 335 -4.96 -7.19 1.64
N SER A 336 -3.90 -7.40 0.85
CA SER A 336 -3.98 -8.33 -0.28
C SER A 336 -3.83 -9.80 0.13
N ALA A 337 -2.71 -10.18 0.77
CA ALA A 337 -2.37 -11.58 0.97
C ALA A 337 -3.36 -12.29 1.92
N LEU A 338 -3.66 -11.68 3.08
CA LEU A 338 -4.60 -12.27 4.04
C LEU A 338 -6.00 -12.43 3.46
N GLN A 339 -6.51 -11.43 2.75
CA GLN A 339 -7.83 -11.51 2.12
C GLN A 339 -7.90 -12.59 1.05
N ILE A 340 -6.89 -12.71 0.19
CA ILE A 340 -6.82 -13.77 -0.82
C ILE A 340 -6.91 -15.15 -0.15
N HIS A 341 -6.15 -15.37 0.93
CA HIS A 341 -6.20 -16.63 1.68
C HIS A 341 -7.59 -16.95 2.21
N VAL A 342 -8.27 -15.96 2.79
CA VAL A 342 -9.63 -16.13 3.31
C VAL A 342 -10.63 -16.37 2.18
N GLN A 343 -10.58 -15.59 1.09
CA GLN A 343 -11.43 -15.75 -0.10
C GLN A 343 -11.30 -17.14 -0.71
N ILE A 344 -10.07 -17.62 -0.92
CA ILE A 344 -9.81 -18.96 -1.46
C ILE A 344 -10.35 -20.04 -0.51
N SER A 345 -10.18 -19.86 0.80
CA SER A 345 -10.67 -20.85 1.77
C SER A 345 -12.19 -20.92 1.81
N VAL A 346 -12.87 -19.77 1.79
CA VAL A 346 -14.33 -19.70 1.73
C VAL A 346 -14.85 -20.27 0.41
N TYR A 347 -14.17 -20.01 -0.69
CA TYR A 347 -14.46 -20.63 -1.98
C TYR A 347 -14.29 -22.17 -1.94
N ALA A 348 -13.23 -22.66 -1.31
CA ALA A 348 -13.00 -24.09 -1.13
C ALA A 348 -14.11 -24.76 -0.31
N MET A 349 -14.50 -24.14 0.81
CA MET A 349 -15.62 -24.62 1.64
C MET A 349 -16.91 -24.67 0.84
N PHE A 350 -17.21 -23.61 0.09
CA PHE A 350 -18.41 -23.53 -0.76
C PHE A 350 -18.45 -24.64 -1.80
N ARG A 351 -17.31 -24.93 -2.42
CA ARG A 351 -17.22 -25.96 -3.44
C ARG A 351 -17.38 -27.36 -2.86
N ALA A 352 -16.82 -27.60 -1.67
CA ALA A 352 -16.98 -28.85 -0.94
C ALA A 352 -18.45 -29.08 -0.54
N THR A 353 -19.17 -28.03 -0.12
CA THR A 353 -20.57 -28.15 0.32
C THR A 353 -21.55 -28.25 -0.85
N SER A 354 -21.25 -27.61 -1.99
CA SER A 354 -22.11 -27.62 -3.20
C SER A 354 -21.94 -28.84 -4.10
N GLN A 355 -21.23 -29.89 -3.64
CA GLN A 355 -20.95 -31.13 -4.39
C GLN A 355 -20.32 -30.87 -5.78
N ASN A 356 -19.50 -29.82 -5.94
CA ASN A 356 -18.92 -29.43 -7.23
C ASN A 356 -19.91 -29.14 -8.36
N LYS A 357 -21.21 -28.99 -8.10
CA LYS A 357 -22.23 -28.84 -9.15
C LYS A 357 -22.22 -27.48 -9.84
N ALA A 358 -21.72 -26.44 -9.17
CA ALA A 358 -21.66 -25.08 -9.72
C ALA A 358 -20.34 -24.38 -9.36
N VAL A 359 -19.66 -23.84 -10.38
CA VAL A 359 -18.52 -22.94 -10.20
C VAL A 359 -19.06 -21.52 -10.02
N ASP A 360 -18.87 -20.93 -8.84
CA ASP A 360 -19.22 -19.52 -8.60
C ASP A 360 -18.18 -18.60 -9.27
N MET A 361 -18.46 -18.22 -10.52
CA MET A 361 -17.59 -17.36 -11.33
C MET A 361 -17.36 -15.99 -10.67
N GLN A 362 -18.32 -15.47 -9.90
CA GLN A 362 -18.15 -14.17 -9.24
C GLN A 362 -17.04 -14.23 -8.18
N ARG A 363 -16.99 -15.31 -7.39
CA ARG A 363 -15.92 -15.53 -6.41
C ARG A 363 -14.56 -15.74 -7.09
N LEU A 364 -14.51 -16.49 -8.18
CA LEU A 364 -13.27 -16.70 -8.94
C LEU A 364 -12.74 -15.39 -9.56
N VAL A 365 -13.63 -14.56 -10.11
CA VAL A 365 -13.25 -13.23 -10.62
C VAL A 365 -12.74 -12.36 -9.48
N SER A 366 -13.39 -12.37 -8.32
CA SER A 366 -12.91 -11.64 -7.14
C SER A 366 -11.51 -12.12 -6.71
N ILE A 367 -11.28 -13.43 -6.61
CA ILE A 367 -9.96 -14.00 -6.28
C ILE A 367 -8.93 -13.60 -7.35
N GLY A 368 -9.30 -13.64 -8.63
CA GLY A 368 -8.44 -13.24 -9.75
C GLY A 368 -8.06 -11.77 -9.72
N LEU A 369 -9.01 -10.88 -9.40
CA LEU A 369 -8.75 -9.45 -9.23
C LEU A 369 -7.83 -9.18 -8.04
N SER A 370 -8.07 -9.82 -6.89
CA SER A 370 -7.20 -9.72 -5.71
C SER A 370 -5.78 -10.22 -6.01
N LEU A 371 -5.65 -11.37 -6.71
CA LEU A 371 -4.36 -11.92 -7.10
C LEU A 371 -3.64 -11.01 -8.11
N GLY A 372 -4.36 -10.49 -9.12
CA GLY A 372 -3.83 -9.54 -10.08
C GLY A 372 -3.32 -8.26 -9.40
N SER A 373 -4.09 -7.71 -8.46
CA SER A 373 -3.67 -6.58 -7.63
C SER A 373 -2.40 -6.88 -6.83
N ALA A 374 -2.32 -8.07 -6.20
CA ALA A 374 -1.13 -8.51 -5.48
C ALA A 374 0.11 -8.64 -6.39
N LEU A 375 -0.06 -9.14 -7.62
CA LEU A 375 1.01 -9.22 -8.62
C LEU A 375 1.47 -7.82 -9.06
N PHE A 376 0.56 -6.87 -9.27
CA PHE A 376 0.91 -5.47 -9.53
C PHE A 376 1.65 -4.84 -8.36
N LEU A 377 1.30 -5.21 -7.13
CA LEU A 377 2.00 -4.74 -5.95
C LEU A 377 3.44 -5.28 -5.89
N LEU A 378 3.70 -6.52 -6.32
CA LEU A 378 5.07 -7.06 -6.41
C LEU A 378 5.97 -6.20 -7.31
N ILE A 379 5.43 -5.71 -8.43
CA ILE A 379 6.15 -4.77 -9.31
C ILE A 379 6.54 -3.49 -8.53
N ASN A 380 5.65 -3.00 -7.66
CA ASN A 380 5.95 -1.84 -6.82
C ASN A 380 6.94 -2.16 -5.70
N VAL A 381 6.89 -3.35 -5.11
CA VAL A 381 7.87 -3.81 -4.12
C VAL A 381 9.27 -3.87 -4.76
N GLU A 382 9.38 -4.41 -5.96
CA GLU A 382 10.62 -4.45 -6.73
C GLU A 382 11.18 -3.04 -6.97
N LYS A 383 10.33 -2.10 -7.43
CA LYS A 383 10.71 -0.69 -7.58
C LYS A 383 11.30 -0.13 -6.29
N VAL A 384 10.59 -0.27 -5.17
CA VAL A 384 11.01 0.29 -3.88
C VAL A 384 12.33 -0.33 -3.41
N LEU A 385 12.46 -1.65 -3.49
CA LEU A 385 13.70 -2.37 -3.15
C LEU A 385 14.88 -1.92 -4.01
N PHE A 386 14.66 -1.84 -5.32
CA PHE A 386 15.66 -1.41 -6.28
C PHE A 386 16.12 0.03 -6.01
N TYR A 387 15.18 0.94 -5.74
CA TYR A 387 15.50 2.34 -5.46
C TYR A 387 16.14 2.54 -4.10
N ALA A 388 15.72 1.79 -3.08
CA ALA A 388 16.40 1.76 -1.79
C ALA A 388 17.86 1.32 -1.98
N HIS A 389 18.11 0.27 -2.78
CA HIS A 389 19.46 -0.19 -3.08
C HIS A 389 20.31 0.87 -3.80
N THR A 390 19.78 1.51 -4.85
CA THR A 390 20.54 2.52 -5.59
C THR A 390 20.84 3.76 -4.73
N ALA A 391 19.91 4.16 -3.86
CA ALA A 391 20.14 5.29 -2.97
C ALA A 391 21.22 4.99 -1.92
N ILE A 392 21.22 3.78 -1.36
CA ILE A 392 22.27 3.32 -0.45
C ILE A 392 23.64 3.37 -1.14
N GLN A 393 23.75 2.82 -2.35
CA GLN A 393 25.01 2.84 -3.09
C GLN A 393 25.54 4.26 -3.31
N LYS A 394 24.69 5.20 -3.73
CA LYS A 394 25.13 6.60 -3.89
C LYS A 394 25.61 7.22 -2.58
N VAL A 395 25.05 6.82 -1.45
CA VAL A 395 25.45 7.33 -0.14
C VAL A 395 26.78 6.70 0.30
N GLU A 396 26.95 5.41 0.05
CA GLU A 396 28.23 4.71 0.23
C GLU A 396 29.34 5.35 -0.61
N ASP A 397 29.06 5.71 -1.86
CA ASP A 397 30.01 6.38 -2.77
C ASP A 397 30.48 7.74 -2.23
N VAL A 398 29.55 8.59 -1.75
CA VAL A 398 29.93 9.90 -1.19
C VAL A 398 30.76 9.73 0.08
N MET A 399 30.51 8.68 0.86
CA MET A 399 31.21 8.41 2.11
C MET A 399 32.57 7.79 1.93
N ALA A 400 32.75 6.95 0.91
CA ALA A 400 34.07 6.49 0.51
C ALA A 400 34.97 7.69 0.18
N HIS A 401 34.44 8.66 -0.56
CA HIS A 401 35.18 9.89 -0.91
C HIS A 401 35.56 10.73 0.32
N ILE A 402 34.67 10.86 1.30
CA ILE A 402 34.96 11.56 2.56
C ILE A 402 36.02 10.81 3.38
N ASN A 403 35.94 9.48 3.46
CA ASN A 403 36.92 8.68 4.22
C ASN A 403 38.32 8.68 3.58
N GLU A 404 38.41 8.80 2.26
CA GLU A 404 39.68 8.91 1.53
C GLU A 404 40.34 10.29 1.71
N SER A 405 39.56 11.33 2.01
CA SER A 405 40.09 12.65 2.35
C SER A 405 40.74 12.61 3.74
N ALA A 406 42.07 12.60 3.79
CA ALA A 406 42.89 12.45 5.00
C ALA A 406 42.89 13.72 5.89
N MET A 407 41.71 14.15 6.36
CA MET A 407 41.55 15.39 7.11
C MET A 407 41.55 15.19 8.64
N PRO A 408 42.11 16.13 9.41
CA PRO A 408 42.04 16.10 10.87
C PRO A 408 40.58 16.29 11.34
N VAL A 409 40.06 15.28 12.04
CA VAL A 409 38.66 15.23 12.51
C VAL A 409 38.45 16.23 13.66
N THR A 410 37.54 17.20 13.49
CA THR A 410 37.10 18.07 14.60
C THR A 410 35.99 17.40 15.42
N TRP A 411 35.76 17.86 16.66
CA TRP A 411 34.65 17.36 17.50
C TRP A 411 33.27 17.54 16.85
N LYS A 412 33.09 18.60 16.06
CA LYS A 412 31.85 18.85 15.31
C LYS A 412 31.67 17.81 14.19
N ASP A 413 32.77 17.40 13.55
CA ASP A 413 32.77 16.33 12.55
C ASP A 413 32.44 14.98 13.19
N LEU A 414 32.92 14.72 14.41
CA LEU A 414 32.58 13.50 15.14
C LEU A 414 31.07 13.39 15.41
N LYS A 415 30.42 14.48 15.82
CA LYS A 415 28.96 14.52 16.03
C LYS A 415 28.19 14.26 14.73
N ASN A 416 28.61 14.90 13.64
CA ASN A 416 28.01 14.71 12.32
C ASN A 416 28.25 13.29 11.78
N TYR A 417 29.43 12.74 11.99
CA TYR A 417 29.79 11.37 11.65
C TYR A 417 28.92 10.35 12.40
N PHE A 418 28.69 10.54 13.71
CA PHE A 418 27.79 9.66 14.48
C PHE A 418 26.33 9.80 14.05
N ALA A 419 25.86 11.02 13.78
CA ALA A 419 24.52 11.24 13.25
C ALA A 419 24.35 10.54 11.89
N TRP A 420 25.37 10.60 11.04
CA TRP A 420 25.39 9.90 9.76
C TRP A 420 25.43 8.37 9.92
N ARG A 421 26.33 7.83 10.76
CA ARG A 421 26.39 6.38 11.06
C ARG A 421 25.07 5.86 11.63
N SER A 422 24.38 6.67 12.43
CA SER A 422 23.03 6.35 12.90
C SER A 422 22.04 6.25 11.74
N ALA A 423 22.06 7.22 10.81
CA ALA A 423 21.22 7.20 9.62
C ALA A 423 21.54 6.00 8.69
N GLU A 424 22.82 5.67 8.48
CA GLU A 424 23.25 4.49 7.72
C GLU A 424 22.74 3.19 8.36
N MET A 425 22.94 3.02 9.68
CA MET A 425 22.44 1.84 10.40
C MET A 425 20.92 1.73 10.35
N GLN A 426 20.19 2.84 10.38
CA GLN A 426 18.76 2.85 10.14
C GLN A 426 18.47 2.30 8.74
N VAL A 427 19.06 2.88 7.69
CA VAL A 427 18.86 2.46 6.30
C VAL A 427 19.14 0.96 6.11
N ILE A 428 20.21 0.41 6.70
CA ILE A 428 20.55 -1.02 6.64
C ILE A 428 19.46 -1.88 7.29
N ARG A 429 19.05 -1.55 8.52
CA ARG A 429 17.97 -2.28 9.22
C ARG A 429 16.71 -2.28 8.39
N TYR A 430 16.38 -1.13 7.83
CA TYR A 430 15.19 -1.00 7.02
C TYR A 430 15.24 -1.78 5.72
N ARG A 431 16.37 -1.77 5.01
CA ARG A 431 16.56 -2.62 3.84
C ARG A 431 16.28 -4.09 4.18
N SER A 432 16.77 -4.55 5.32
CA SER A 432 16.49 -5.90 5.83
C SER A 432 15.00 -6.10 6.11
N TYR A 433 14.34 -5.18 6.82
CA TYR A 433 12.89 -5.25 7.05
C TYR A 433 12.10 -5.35 5.74
N VAL A 434 12.36 -4.46 4.79
CA VAL A 434 11.69 -4.48 3.48
C VAL A 434 11.92 -5.80 2.76
N ARG A 435 13.15 -6.29 2.75
CA ARG A 435 13.50 -7.57 2.11
C ARG A 435 12.75 -8.73 2.75
N TYR A 436 12.72 -8.81 4.08
CA TYR A 436 12.01 -9.89 4.78
C TYR A 436 10.49 -9.78 4.60
N SER A 437 9.92 -8.58 4.64
CA SER A 437 8.50 -8.36 4.36
C SER A 437 8.14 -8.71 2.91
N ALA A 438 9.00 -8.40 1.94
CA ALA A 438 8.82 -8.78 0.54
C ALA A 438 8.87 -10.30 0.36
N VAL A 439 9.84 -10.98 0.98
CA VAL A 439 9.94 -12.44 0.97
C VAL A 439 8.69 -13.07 1.60
N ALA A 440 8.26 -12.57 2.75
CA ALA A 440 7.04 -13.03 3.41
C ALA A 440 5.81 -12.83 2.51
N PHE A 441 5.70 -11.68 1.86
CA PHE A 441 4.60 -11.38 0.94
C PHE A 441 4.58 -12.32 -0.27
N VAL A 442 5.72 -12.51 -0.94
CA VAL A 442 5.85 -13.47 -2.06
C VAL A 442 5.51 -14.89 -1.60
N PHE A 443 6.00 -15.32 -0.44
CA PHE A 443 5.69 -16.61 0.13
C PHE A 443 4.19 -16.78 0.40
N CYS A 444 3.54 -15.78 1.01
CA CYS A 444 2.09 -15.79 1.23
C CYS A 444 1.30 -15.87 -0.08
N ILE A 445 1.68 -15.14 -1.12
CA ILE A 445 1.03 -15.21 -2.44
C ILE A 445 1.25 -16.58 -3.10
N GLY A 446 2.48 -17.11 -3.03
CA GLY A 446 2.78 -18.46 -3.52
C GLY A 446 1.93 -19.53 -2.83
N LEU A 447 1.79 -19.45 -1.50
CA LEU A 447 0.91 -20.33 -0.74
C LEU A 447 -0.56 -20.17 -1.14
N ALA A 448 -1.03 -18.94 -1.40
CA ALA A 448 -2.39 -18.70 -1.86
C ALA A 448 -2.65 -19.35 -3.22
N ILE A 449 -1.72 -19.20 -4.18
CA ILE A 449 -1.82 -19.84 -5.50
C ILE A 449 -1.83 -21.37 -5.35
N CYS A 450 -0.92 -21.94 -4.55
CA CYS A 450 -0.91 -23.36 -4.25
C CYS A 450 -2.25 -23.81 -3.65
N LYS A 451 -2.78 -23.07 -2.68
CA LYS A 451 -4.08 -23.35 -2.06
C LYS A 451 -5.20 -23.34 -3.10
N LEU A 452 -5.26 -22.33 -3.98
CA LEU A 452 -6.25 -22.25 -5.07
C LEU A 452 -6.16 -23.46 -6.00
N CYS A 453 -4.95 -23.85 -6.43
CA CYS A 453 -4.75 -25.05 -7.24
C CYS A 453 -5.23 -26.31 -6.52
N MET A 454 -4.98 -26.41 -5.21
CA MET A 454 -5.42 -27.55 -4.41
C MET A 454 -6.93 -27.62 -4.25
N VAL A 455 -7.66 -26.50 -4.28
CA VAL A 455 -9.15 -26.51 -4.36
C VAL A 455 -9.64 -27.31 -5.57
N PHE A 456 -8.90 -27.32 -6.69
CA PHE A 456 -9.26 -28.09 -7.90
C PHE A 456 -8.78 -29.53 -7.87
N ARG A 457 -7.70 -29.83 -7.13
CA ARG A 457 -7.16 -31.19 -6.98
C ARG A 457 -7.87 -32.00 -5.90
N CYS A 458 -8.34 -31.35 -4.84
CA CYS A 458 -9.00 -31.94 -3.68
C CYS A 458 -10.43 -31.40 -3.57
N PRO A 459 -11.38 -31.92 -4.38
CA PRO A 459 -12.73 -31.37 -4.48
C PRO A 459 -13.55 -31.47 -3.19
N ASP A 460 -13.36 -32.56 -2.43
CA ASP A 460 -14.15 -32.87 -1.24
C ASP A 460 -13.37 -32.64 0.08
N SER A 461 -12.24 -31.94 -0.01
CA SER A 461 -11.33 -31.77 1.11
C SER A 461 -10.63 -30.42 1.11
N LEU A 462 -10.34 -29.91 2.31
CA LEU A 462 -9.70 -28.62 2.47
C LEU A 462 -8.19 -28.80 2.59
N TRP A 463 -7.44 -28.10 1.74
CA TRP A 463 -5.99 -28.13 1.82
C TRP A 463 -5.47 -27.32 3.00
N ASN A 464 -4.64 -27.95 3.82
CA ASN A 464 -4.02 -27.34 4.99
C ASN A 464 -2.55 -27.73 5.08
N LEU A 465 -1.70 -26.76 5.44
CA LEU A 465 -0.27 -27.00 5.57
C LEU A 465 0.00 -27.64 6.94
N GLY A 466 0.55 -28.86 6.98
CA GLY A 466 1.02 -29.52 8.20
C GLY A 466 0.18 -30.70 8.71
N SER A 467 -0.94 -31.05 8.07
CA SER A 467 -1.67 -32.28 8.38
C SER A 467 -0.96 -33.50 7.77
N GLN A 468 -1.02 -34.65 8.47
CA GLN A 468 -0.48 -35.94 7.97
C GLN A 468 -1.07 -36.35 6.60
N HIS A 469 -2.26 -35.83 6.28
CA HIS A 469 -2.87 -35.88 4.96
C HIS A 469 -3.03 -34.45 4.43
N ALA A 470 -2.44 -34.13 3.27
CA ALA A 470 -2.46 -32.77 2.70
C ALA A 470 -3.87 -32.23 2.43
N CYS A 471 -4.86 -33.11 2.33
CA CYS A 471 -6.25 -32.76 2.12
C CYS A 471 -7.10 -33.30 3.28
N VAL A 472 -7.73 -32.37 4.00
CA VAL A 472 -8.58 -32.65 5.17
C VAL A 472 -9.94 -33.12 4.68
N ASP A 473 -10.27 -34.38 4.90
CA ASP A 473 -11.60 -34.93 4.61
C ASP A 473 -12.63 -34.46 5.65
N LEU A 474 -13.53 -33.58 5.21
CA LEU A 474 -14.60 -33.02 6.02
C LEU A 474 -15.60 -34.08 6.50
N ALA A 475 -15.84 -35.13 5.70
CA ALA A 475 -16.79 -36.18 6.06
C ALA A 475 -16.31 -36.97 7.28
N SER A 476 -15.02 -37.32 7.32
CA SER A 476 -14.42 -38.05 8.44
C SER A 476 -14.54 -37.34 9.79
N VAL A 477 -14.58 -36.00 9.80
CA VAL A 477 -14.69 -35.20 11.02
C VAL A 477 -16.15 -35.00 11.40
N LEU A 478 -16.99 -34.62 10.44
CA LEU A 478 -18.41 -34.35 10.67
C LEU A 478 -19.17 -35.59 11.15
N VAL A 479 -18.79 -36.79 10.67
CA VAL A 479 -19.37 -38.07 11.14
C VAL A 479 -19.01 -38.35 12.60
N ARG A 480 -17.83 -37.94 13.09
CA ARG A 480 -17.42 -38.15 14.48
C ARG A 480 -18.08 -37.18 15.46
N THR A 481 -18.52 -36.03 14.98
CA THR A 481 -19.18 -34.99 15.78
C THR A 481 -20.70 -35.04 15.71
N ALA A 482 -21.27 -35.82 14.79
CA ALA A 482 -22.69 -36.08 14.74
C ALA A 482 -23.13 -36.85 16.01
N PRO A 483 -24.12 -36.34 16.77
CA PRO A 483 -24.56 -36.92 18.03
C PRO A 483 -25.28 -38.26 17.88
#